data_AF-A0A9E4V1X6-F1
#
_entry.id   AF-A0A9E4V1X6-F1
#
_cell.length_a   1.000
_cell.length_b   1.000
_cell.length_c   1.000
_cell.angle_alpha   90.00
_cell.angle_beta   90.00
_cell.angle_gamma   90.00
#
_symmetry.space_group_name_H-M   'P 1'
#
loop_
_entity.id
_entity.type
_entity.pdbx_description
1 polymer ?
#
loop_
_entity_poly.entity_id
_entity_poly.type
_entity_poly.pdbx_seq_one_letter_code
_entity_poly.pdbx_strand_id
1 'polypeptide(L)'
;MRLAFRRLPDDMFTFATDYYLLVLVAGIGTIQFAASLSDLKGLLFFQRPLLSRGLGLALIVLAFVWFFSVSERNISDHDGALDANTQALFFFLAVLSSGAFTFV
;
A
#
# COMPACT_ATOMS: atom_id res chain seq x y z
N MET A 1 -3.58 -26.49 26.02
CA MET A 1 -2.23 -25.90 26.09
C MET A 1 -1.49 -26.23 24.80
N ARG A 2 -1.65 -25.42 23.75
CA ARG A 2 -0.86 -25.53 22.50
C ARG A 2 0.34 -24.62 22.67
N LEU A 3 1.54 -25.19 22.60
CA LEU A 3 2.79 -24.45 22.59
C LEU A 3 2.78 -23.55 21.35
N ALA A 4 2.71 -22.23 21.56
CA ALA A 4 2.93 -21.24 20.53
C ALA A 4 4.39 -21.33 20.11
N PHE A 5 4.63 -22.07 19.02
CA PHE A 5 5.90 -22.05 18.31
C PHE A 5 6.07 -20.63 17.77
N ARG A 6 6.90 -19.83 18.44
CA ARG A 6 7.29 -18.49 18.02
C ARG A 6 8.00 -18.62 16.66
N ARG A 7 7.26 -18.49 15.55
CA ARG A 7 7.83 -18.28 14.22
C ARG A 7 8.23 -16.80 14.13
N LEU A 8 9.53 -16.52 14.12
CA LEU A 8 10.13 -15.23 13.76
C LEU A 8 11.46 -15.59 13.12
N PRO A 9 11.62 -15.47 11.78
CA PRO A 9 11.82 -14.17 11.11
C PRO A 9 10.96 -13.95 9.84
N ASP A 10 10.36 -15.01 9.29
CA ASP A 10 9.68 -14.96 7.98
C ASP A 10 8.41 -14.10 8.05
N ASP A 11 7.63 -14.20 9.13
CA ASP A 11 6.36 -13.49 9.31
C ASP A 11 6.52 -11.96 9.36
N MET A 12 7.64 -11.47 9.92
CA MET A 12 7.91 -10.04 10.08
C MET A 12 8.32 -9.40 8.74
N PHE A 13 9.17 -10.09 7.97
CA PHE A 13 9.53 -9.66 6.63
C PHE A 13 8.29 -9.64 5.72
N THR A 14 7.44 -10.68 5.81
CA THR A 14 6.18 -10.73 5.07
C THR A 14 5.23 -9.59 5.47
N PHE A 15 5.08 -9.25 6.76
CA PHE A 15 4.25 -8.11 7.17
C PHE A 15 4.76 -6.78 6.59
N ALA A 16 6.05 -6.49 6.76
CA ALA A 16 6.65 -5.24 6.27
C ALA A 16 6.50 -5.10 4.74
N THR A 17 6.76 -6.18 4.00
CA THR A 17 6.59 -6.23 2.55
C THR A 17 5.12 -6.05 2.15
N ASP A 18 4.19 -6.74 2.80
CA ASP A 18 2.76 -6.61 2.50
C ASP A 18 2.25 -5.20 2.77
N TYR A 19 2.72 -4.57 3.85
CA TYR A 19 2.41 -3.18 4.17
C TYR A 19 2.99 -2.21 3.14
N TYR A 20 4.23 -2.42 2.71
CA TYR A 20 4.84 -1.64 1.64
C TYR A 20 4.02 -1.76 0.33
N LEU A 21 3.61 -2.97 -0.04
CA LEU A 21 2.80 -3.22 -1.24
C LEU A 21 1.42 -2.59 -1.14
N LEU A 22 0.77 -2.65 0.03
CA LEU A 22 -0.47 -1.93 0.30
C LEU A 22 -0.30 -0.44 -0.01
N VAL A 23 0.69 0.22 0.61
CA VAL A 23 0.89 1.66 0.46
C VAL A 23 1.31 2.01 -0.96
N LEU A 24 2.12 1.18 -1.62
CA LEU A 24 2.55 1.38 -3.00
C LEU A 24 1.36 1.37 -3.95
N VAL A 25 0.52 0.33 -3.88
CA VAL A 25 -0.63 0.19 -4.78
C VAL A 25 -1.69 1.26 -4.49
N ALA A 26 -1.98 1.52 -3.21
CA ALA A 26 -2.90 2.59 -2.82
C ALA A 26 -2.36 3.98 -3.20
N GLY A 27 -1.05 4.19 -3.11
CA GLY A 27 -0.35 5.42 -3.49
C GLY A 27 -0.46 5.69 -4.99
N ILE A 28 -0.19 4.68 -5.82
CA ILE A 28 -0.42 4.75 -7.27
C ILE A 28 -1.89 5.09 -7.56
N GLY A 29 -2.83 4.40 -6.91
CA GLY A 29 -4.25 4.65 -7.09
C GLY A 29 -4.67 6.07 -6.69
N THR A 30 -4.12 6.59 -5.59
CA THR A 30 -4.36 7.96 -5.11
C THR A 30 -3.83 8.99 -6.08
N ILE A 31 -2.62 8.80 -6.62
CA ILE A 31 -2.05 9.69 -7.64
C ILE A 31 -2.90 9.67 -8.90
N GLN A 32 -3.29 8.49 -9.41
CA GLN A 32 -4.13 8.38 -10.61
C GLN A 32 -5.49 9.08 -10.41
N PHE A 33 -6.11 8.91 -9.24
CA PHE A 33 -7.37 9.56 -8.91
C PHE A 33 -7.21 11.08 -8.83
N ALA A 34 -6.25 11.58 -8.06
CA ALA A 34 -6.02 13.02 -7.87
C ALA A 34 -5.58 13.71 -9.18
N ALA A 35 -4.62 13.15 -9.90
CA ALA A 35 -4.12 13.69 -11.16
C ALA A 35 -5.23 13.80 -12.22
N SER A 36 -6.20 12.88 -12.21
CA SER A 36 -7.35 12.90 -13.13
C SER A 36 -8.39 13.98 -12.80
N LEU A 37 -8.39 14.51 -11.58
CA LEU A 37 -9.24 15.64 -11.18
C LEU A 37 -8.58 16.97 -11.56
N SER A 38 -7.25 17.01 -11.56
CA SER A 38 -6.45 18.23 -11.78
C SER A 38 -5.83 18.36 -13.18
N ASP A 39 -6.20 17.49 -14.13
CA ASP A 39 -5.67 17.40 -15.50
C ASP A 39 -4.13 17.30 -15.60
N LEU A 40 -3.51 16.64 -14.62
CA LEU A 40 -2.05 16.42 -14.58
C LEU A 40 -1.66 15.26 -15.48
N LYS A 41 -1.70 15.49 -16.80
CA LYS A 41 -1.54 14.45 -17.84
C LYS A 41 -0.21 13.68 -17.80
N GLY A 42 0.88 14.29 -17.31
CA GLY A 42 2.19 13.64 -17.15
C GLY A 42 2.28 12.66 -15.98
N LEU A 43 1.22 12.54 -15.18
CA LEU A 43 1.13 11.58 -14.09
C LEU A 43 0.10 10.47 -14.37
N LEU A 44 -0.67 10.58 -15.45
CA LEU A 44 -1.75 9.65 -15.76
C LEU A 44 -1.25 8.50 -16.64
N PHE A 45 -1.58 7.27 -16.26
CA PHE A 45 -1.40 6.12 -17.14
C PHE A 45 -2.29 6.20 -18.39
N PHE A 46 -3.49 6.75 -18.24
CA PHE A 46 -4.43 6.96 -19.34
C PHE A 46 -4.81 8.42 -19.46
N GLN A 47 -4.77 8.95 -20.68
CA GLN A 47 -5.21 10.31 -21.01
C GLN A 47 -6.72 10.51 -20.86
N ARG A 48 -7.49 9.45 -20.57
CA ARG A 48 -8.94 9.51 -20.34
C ARG A 48 -9.22 9.64 -18.83
N PRO A 49 -9.65 10.81 -18.32
CA PRO A 49 -9.78 11.04 -16.88
C PRO A 49 -10.71 10.05 -16.17
N LEU A 50 -11.83 9.68 -16.80
CA LEU A 50 -12.79 8.73 -16.21
C LEU A 50 -12.18 7.33 -15.98
N LEU A 51 -11.33 6.86 -16.90
CA LEU A 51 -10.65 5.57 -16.74
C LEU A 51 -9.61 5.65 -15.62
N SER A 52 -8.85 6.74 -15.53
CA SER A 52 -7.86 6.94 -14.46
C SER A 52 -8.50 7.08 -13.09
N ARG A 53 -9.69 7.70 -12.98
CA ARG A 53 -10.49 7.73 -11.74
C ARG A 53 -10.93 6.34 -11.32
N GLY A 54 -11.53 5.61 -12.25
CA GLY A 54 -12.02 4.25 -12.00
C GLY A 54 -10.89 3.32 -11.57
N LEU A 55 -9.76 3.34 -12.30
CA LEU A 55 -8.56 2.59 -11.94
C LEU A 55 -8.03 3.03 -10.57
N GLY A 56 -7.91 4.33 -10.32
CA GLY A 56 -7.37 4.86 -9.07
C GLY A 56 -8.17 4.38 -7.86
N LEU A 57 -9.51 4.52 -7.91
CA LEU A 57 -10.40 4.02 -6.87
C LEU A 57 -10.31 2.50 -6.71
N ALA A 58 -10.28 1.76 -7.81
CA ALA A 58 -10.16 0.30 -7.77
C ALA A 58 -8.85 -0.12 -7.09
N LEU A 59 -7.71 0.50 -7.41
CA LEU A 59 -6.42 0.18 -6.78
C LEU A 59 -6.42 0.46 -5.28
N ILE A 60 -6.97 1.60 -4.84
CA ILE A 60 -7.07 1.93 -3.40
C ILE A 60 -7.91 0.88 -2.66
N VAL A 61 -9.10 0.58 -3.17
CA VAL A 61 -10.03 -0.36 -2.50
C VAL A 61 -9.48 -1.77 -2.51
N LEU A 62 -8.96 -2.24 -3.65
CA LEU A 62 -8.42 -3.60 -3.77
C LEU A 62 -7.19 -3.81 -2.89
N ALA A 63 -6.28 -2.83 -2.82
CA ALA A 63 -5.11 -2.92 -1.95
C ALA A 63 -5.51 -3.01 -0.47
N PHE A 64 -6.43 -2.13 -0.04
CA PHE A 64 -6.95 -2.14 1.33
C PHE A 64 -7.64 -3.47 1.67
N VAL A 65 -8.56 -3.92 0.83
CA VAL A 65 -9.30 -5.17 1.04
C VAL A 65 -8.34 -6.35 1.07
N TRP A 66 -7.39 -6.44 0.14
CA TRP A 66 -6.40 -7.53 0.11
C TRP A 66 -5.59 -7.58 1.41
N PHE A 67 -5.01 -6.46 1.84
CA PHE A 67 -4.14 -6.41 3.01
C PHE A 67 -4.84 -6.89 4.28
N PHE A 68 -6.09 -6.44 4.50
CA PHE A 68 -6.87 -6.79 5.68
C PHE A 68 -7.63 -8.12 5.58
N SER A 69 -7.73 -8.74 4.40
CA SER A 69 -8.46 -10.02 4.23
C SER A 69 -7.57 -11.25 4.30
N VAL A 70 -6.25 -11.12 4.10
CA VAL A 70 -5.32 -12.27 4.02
C VAL A 70 -4.84 -12.74 5.40
N SER A 71 -4.65 -11.81 6.34
CA SER A 71 -4.14 -12.11 7.68
C SER A 71 -4.72 -11.16 8.73
N GLU A 72 -4.59 -11.49 10.01
CA GLU A 72 -4.88 -10.57 11.10
C GLU A 72 -3.85 -9.43 11.11
N ARG A 73 -4.27 -8.22 10.73
CA ARG A 73 -3.39 -7.04 10.62
C ARG A 73 -3.66 -5.95 11.65
N ASN A 74 -4.73 -6.09 12.44
CA ASN A 74 -5.07 -5.16 13.51
C ASN A 74 -4.45 -5.65 14.83
N ILE A 75 -3.14 -5.58 14.92
CA ILE A 75 -2.33 -6.06 16.04
C ILE A 75 -1.50 -4.89 16.59
N SER A 76 -1.24 -4.86 17.89
CA SER A 76 -0.33 -3.85 18.48
C SER A 76 1.13 -4.10 18.06
N ASP A 77 1.91 -3.04 17.96
CA ASP A 77 3.36 -3.07 17.79
C ASP A 77 4.08 -3.84 18.92
N HIS A 78 3.52 -3.85 20.13
CA HIS A 78 4.00 -4.68 21.24
C HIS A 78 3.73 -6.18 21.05
N ASP A 79 2.74 -6.54 20.23
CA ASP A 79 2.27 -7.90 19.99
C ASP A 79 2.74 -8.48 18.64
N GLY A 80 3.64 -7.77 17.94
CA GLY A 80 4.27 -8.25 16.70
C GLY A 80 3.86 -7.53 15.42
N ALA A 81 3.10 -6.44 15.50
CA ALA A 81 2.92 -5.53 14.36
C ALA A 81 4.19 -4.69 14.11
N LEU A 82 4.19 -3.95 13.00
CA LEU A 82 5.28 -3.03 12.68
C LEU A 82 5.34 -1.90 13.73
N ASP A 83 6.53 -1.66 14.28
CA ASP A 83 6.76 -0.47 15.08
C ASP A 83 6.60 0.80 14.23
N ALA A 84 6.32 1.92 14.89
CA ALA A 84 6.00 3.18 14.23
C ALA A 84 7.11 3.69 13.30
N ASN A 85 8.39 3.50 13.66
CA ASN A 85 9.50 3.99 12.83
C ASN A 85 9.63 3.16 11.55
N THR A 86 9.52 1.83 11.69
CA THR A 86 9.53 0.92 10.54
C THR A 86 8.33 1.20 9.63
N GLN A 87 7.12 1.32 10.19
CA GLN A 87 5.92 1.64 9.43
C GLN A 87 6.04 2.98 8.68
N ALA A 88 6.59 4.01 9.33
CA ALA A 88 6.83 5.32 8.70
C ALA A 88 7.85 5.24 7.55
N LEU A 89 8.94 4.49 7.72
CA LEU A 89 9.94 4.29 6.68
C LEU A 89 9.35 3.59 5.45
N PHE A 90 8.63 2.50 5.64
CA PHE A 90 7.99 1.78 4.53
C PHE A 90 6.90 2.59 3.86
N PHE A 91 6.13 3.37 4.62
CA PHE A 91 5.15 4.31 4.04
C PHE A 91 5.85 5.33 3.13
N PHE A 92 6.90 5.98 3.62
CA PHE A 92 7.65 6.97 2.86
C PHE A 92 8.23 6.39 1.56
N LEU A 93 8.92 5.25 1.67
CA LEU A 93 9.51 4.58 0.51
C LEU A 93 8.44 4.14 -0.50
N ALA A 94 7.30 3.61 -0.04
CA ALA A 94 6.22 3.18 -0.91
C ALA A 94 5.57 4.35 -1.66
N VAL A 95 5.33 5.48 -0.99
CA VAL A 95 4.80 6.69 -1.63
C VAL A 95 5.80 7.27 -2.64
N LEU A 96 7.09 7.31 -2.29
CA LEU A 96 8.14 7.75 -3.21
C LEU A 96 8.20 6.86 -4.46
N SER A 97 8.17 5.54 -4.28
CA SER A 97 8.12 4.57 -5.37
C SER A 97 6.84 4.69 -6.19
N SER A 98 5.69 4.96 -5.57
CA SER A 98 4.43 5.22 -6.27
C SER A 98 4.56 6.42 -7.21
N GLY A 99 5.08 7.53 -6.69
CA GLY A 99 5.33 8.74 -7.47
C GLY A 99 6.25 8.47 -8.66
N ALA A 100 7.40 7.85 -8.40
CA ALA A 100 8.37 7.48 -9.44
C ALA A 100 7.75 6.56 -10.51
N PHE A 101 6.91 5.60 -10.10
CA PHE A 101 6.23 4.69 -11.02
C PHE A 101 5.16 5.37 -11.89
N THR A 102 4.50 6.41 -11.36
CA THR A 102 3.46 7.16 -12.08
C THR A 102 3.98 8.28 -12.96
N PHE A 103 5.23 8.69 -12.80
CA PHE A 103 5.84 9.77 -13.57
C PHE A 103 6.23 9.23 -14.97
N VAL A 104 5.47 9.61 -16.00
CA VAL A 104 5.65 9.17 -17.41
C VAL A 104 5.93 10.35 -18.32
#